data_AF-A0A3E0R203-F1
#
_entry.id   AF-A0A3E0R203-F1
#
_cell.length_a   1.000
_cell.length_b   1.000
_cell.length_c   1.000
_cell.angle_alpha   90.00
_cell.angle_beta   90.00
_cell.angle_gamma   90.00
#
_symmetry.space_group_name_H-M   'P 1'
#
loop_
_entity.id
_entity.type
_entity.pdbx_description
1 polymer ?
#
loop_
_entity_poly.entity_id
_entity_poly.type
_entity_poly.pdbx_seq_one_letter_code
_entity_poly.pdbx_strand_id
1 'polypeptide(L)'
;MSIQVFKVVDIADQIHRELGSPTDLGISAIAFWIRSNIGGLNNMINQNFKINGDYEVDREDPDNDNLTINIDINAIAVLKKMYMVHYYDSKVRSTLSAASTDSVVELASDGSRIRKINKNEQSKTYASLKKQEYEELNYLANAYKAGEAVPLQVAGNDTIEGDYNPYRGFNRINKVYST
;
A
#
# COMPACT_ATOMS: atom_id res chain seq x y z
N MET A 1 -25.42 7.43 5.62
CA MET A 1 -24.17 6.68 5.78
C MET A 1 -23.13 7.70 6.21
N SER A 2 -22.69 7.71 7.46
CA SER A 2 -21.69 8.69 7.90
C SER A 2 -20.35 8.34 7.27
N ILE A 3 -19.74 9.29 6.58
CA ILE A 3 -18.36 9.15 6.10
C ILE A 3 -17.47 9.04 7.34
N GLN A 4 -16.83 7.88 7.52
CA GLN A 4 -15.93 7.67 8.63
C GLN A 4 -14.61 8.39 8.32
N VAL A 5 -14.31 9.41 9.10
CA VAL A 5 -13.04 10.14 9.02
C VAL A 5 -12.06 9.45 9.97
N PHE A 6 -10.90 9.05 9.44
CA PHE A 6 -9.88 8.34 10.22
C PHE A 6 -8.77 9.30 10.62
N LYS A 7 -8.56 9.44 11.94
CA LYS A 7 -7.40 10.14 12.46
C LYS A 7 -6.20 9.21 12.53
N VAL A 8 -5.00 9.78 12.41
CA VAL A 8 -3.74 9.04 12.56
C VAL A 8 -3.68 8.28 13.90
N VAL A 9 -4.24 8.85 14.96
CA VAL A 9 -4.27 8.21 16.29
C VAL A 9 -5.15 6.97 16.30
N ASP A 10 -6.27 6.97 15.59
CA ASP A 10 -7.17 5.82 15.50
C ASP A 10 -6.50 4.67 14.75
N ILE A 11 -5.80 4.98 13.66
CA ILE A 11 -5.01 4.00 12.91
C ILE A 11 -3.91 3.42 13.80
N ALA A 12 -3.23 4.27 14.58
CA ALA A 12 -2.18 3.85 15.49
C ALA A 12 -2.70 2.94 16.63
N ASP A 13 -3.86 3.24 17.21
CA ASP A 13 -4.49 2.38 18.23
C ASP A 13 -4.85 1.00 17.66
N GLN A 14 -5.40 0.96 16.44
CA GLN A 14 -5.71 -0.30 15.77
C GLN A 14 -4.44 -1.16 15.57
N ILE A 15 -3.35 -0.56 15.08
CA ILE A 15 -2.07 -1.25 14.92
C ILE A 15 -1.55 -1.78 16.26
N HIS A 16 -1.63 -0.97 17.32
CA HIS A 16 -1.19 -1.37 18.66
C HIS A 16 -1.95 -2.60 19.17
N ARG A 17 -3.27 -2.64 18.95
CA ARG A 17 -4.12 -3.78 19.32
C ARG A 17 -3.83 -5.01 18.47
N GLU A 18 -3.67 -4.85 17.16
CA GLU A 18 -3.33 -5.94 16.22
C GLU A 18 -1.98 -6.59 16.56
N LEU A 19 -1.02 -5.81 17.09
CA LEU A 19 0.25 -6.30 17.59
C LEU A 19 0.17 -7.03 18.96
N GLY A 20 -1.02 -7.14 19.53
CA GLY A 20 -1.23 -7.75 20.85
C GLY A 20 -0.96 -6.80 22.01
N SER A 21 -1.03 -5.48 21.80
CA SER A 21 -0.82 -4.45 22.81
C SER A 21 0.55 -4.53 23.53
N PRO A 22 1.66 -4.46 22.78
CA PRO A 22 3.01 -4.51 23.35
C PRO A 22 3.24 -3.39 24.38
N THR A 23 3.92 -3.70 25.49
CA THR A 23 4.23 -2.74 26.56
C THR A 23 5.42 -1.83 26.25
N ASP A 24 6.28 -2.24 25.32
CA ASP A 24 7.49 -1.52 24.91
C ASP A 24 7.25 -0.52 23.77
N LEU A 25 6.05 -0.51 23.18
CA LEU A 25 5.68 0.34 22.06
C LEU A 25 4.40 1.12 22.37
N GLY A 26 4.52 2.45 22.45
CA GLY A 26 3.39 3.35 22.68
C GLY A 26 2.69 3.77 21.39
N ILE A 27 1.37 4.04 21.48
CA ILE A 27 0.53 4.52 20.37
C ILE A 27 1.10 5.81 19.75
N SER A 28 1.67 6.71 20.57
CA SER A 28 2.31 7.94 20.10
C SER A 28 3.49 7.70 19.15
N ALA A 29 4.30 6.66 19.41
CA ALA A 29 5.42 6.29 18.55
C ALA A 29 4.94 5.73 17.19
N ILE A 30 3.87 4.94 17.21
CA ILE A 30 3.22 4.43 15.99
C ILE A 30 2.64 5.59 15.17
N ALA A 31 1.89 6.50 15.82
CA ALA A 31 1.33 7.68 15.18
C ALA A 31 2.40 8.56 14.54
N PHE A 32 3.54 8.75 15.20
CA PHE A 32 4.68 9.48 14.65
C PHE A 32 5.27 8.80 13.41
N TRP A 33 5.41 7.48 13.45
CA TRP A 33 5.88 6.71 12.30
C TRP A 33 4.93 6.85 11.11
N ILE A 34 3.61 6.74 11.33
CA ILE A 34 2.60 6.91 10.27
C ILE A 34 2.76 8.29 9.60
N ARG A 35 2.90 9.35 10.40
CA ARG A 35 3.07 10.71 9.89
C ARG A 35 4.29 10.86 9.00
N SER A 36 5.39 10.22 9.37
CA SER A 36 6.66 10.31 8.65
C SER A 36 6.71 9.42 7.40
N ASN A 37 5.84 8.41 7.30
CA ASN A 37 5.90 7.38 6.26
C ASN A 37 4.70 7.36 5.32
N ILE A 38 3.77 8.33 5.41
CA ILE A 38 2.61 8.41 4.52
C ILE A 38 3.00 8.54 3.04
N GLY A 39 4.13 9.19 2.74
CA GLY A 39 4.69 9.22 1.37
C GLY A 39 5.11 7.84 0.85
N GLY A 40 5.51 6.93 1.74
CA GLY A 40 5.81 5.54 1.37
C GLY A 40 4.57 4.76 0.95
N LEU A 41 3.44 4.98 1.64
CA LEU A 41 2.14 4.45 1.23
C LEU A 41 1.79 4.96 -0.17
N ASN A 42 1.83 6.29 -0.36
CA ASN A 42 1.52 6.95 -1.63
C ASN A 42 2.27 6.33 -2.81
N ASN A 43 3.58 6.13 -2.68
CA ASN A 43 4.39 5.51 -3.72
C ASN A 43 4.01 4.05 -4.03
N MET A 44 3.51 3.32 -3.03
CA MET A 44 3.20 1.89 -3.19
C MET A 44 1.83 1.65 -3.83
N ILE A 45 0.85 2.51 -3.52
CA ILE A 45 -0.54 2.40 -4.01
C ILE A 45 -0.90 3.43 -5.09
N ASN A 46 0.05 4.25 -5.54
CA ASN A 46 -0.12 5.33 -6.53
C ASN A 46 -1.18 6.36 -6.12
N GLN A 47 -1.10 6.83 -4.87
CA GLN A 47 -2.03 7.82 -4.31
C GLN A 47 -1.28 9.03 -3.74
N ASN A 48 -2.00 10.07 -3.35
CA ASN A 48 -1.46 11.35 -2.87
C ASN A 48 -2.06 11.75 -1.50
N PHE A 49 -2.15 10.80 -0.56
CA PHE A 49 -2.63 11.10 0.79
C PHE A 49 -1.67 12.03 1.54
N LYS A 50 -2.24 12.99 2.26
CA LYS A 50 -1.58 13.93 3.15
C LYS A 50 -2.24 13.90 4.53
N ILE A 51 -1.57 14.52 5.48
CA ILE A 51 -2.07 14.64 6.85
C ILE A 51 -2.41 16.10 7.08
N ASN A 52 -3.68 16.37 7.38
CA ASN A 52 -4.17 17.72 7.59
C ASN A 52 -3.85 18.24 9.01
N GLY A 53 -4.24 19.48 9.30
CA GLY A 53 -4.00 20.13 10.59
C GLY A 53 -4.68 19.43 11.79
N ASP A 54 -5.75 18.68 11.54
CA ASP A 54 -6.52 17.92 12.52
C ASP A 54 -6.05 16.47 12.68
N TYR A 55 -4.91 16.13 12.06
CA TYR A 55 -4.32 14.79 12.01
C TYR A 55 -5.19 13.73 11.34
N GLU A 56 -6.03 14.13 10.39
CA GLU A 56 -6.78 13.21 9.54
C GLU A 56 -5.96 12.93 8.27
N VAL A 57 -6.20 11.76 7.68
CA VAL A 57 -5.52 11.35 6.44
C VAL A 57 -6.49 11.49 5.29
N ASP A 58 -6.22 12.46 4.42
CA ASP A 58 -7.06 12.84 3.29
C ASP A 58 -6.22 13.04 2.02
N ARG A 59 -6.90 13.11 0.88
CA ARG A 59 -6.32 13.54 -0.41
C ARG A 59 -7.28 14.51 -1.09
N GLU A 60 -6.76 15.38 -1.93
CA GLU A 60 -7.60 16.20 -2.82
C GLU A 60 -8.12 15.34 -3.98
N ASP A 61 -9.36 15.58 -4.37
CA ASP A 61 -9.96 14.93 -5.55
C ASP A 61 -9.25 15.42 -6.82
N PRO A 62 -8.79 14.52 -7.72
CA PRO A 62 -8.09 14.92 -8.94
C PRO A 62 -8.93 15.79 -9.89
N ASP A 63 -10.26 15.71 -9.81
CA ASP A 63 -11.17 16.44 -10.68
C ASP A 63 -11.74 17.71 -9.99
N ASN A 64 -11.52 17.88 -8.68
CA ASN A 64 -12.05 19.01 -7.91
C ASN A 64 -11.24 19.33 -6.64
N ASP A 65 -10.42 20.37 -6.71
CA ASP A 65 -9.56 20.84 -5.60
C ASP A 65 -10.33 21.23 -4.32
N ASN A 66 -11.64 21.48 -4.40
CA ASN A 66 -12.46 21.81 -3.22
C ASN A 66 -13.04 20.58 -2.51
N LEU A 67 -12.84 19.39 -3.07
CA LEU A 67 -13.31 18.13 -2.48
C LEU A 67 -12.14 17.36 -1.88
N THR A 68 -12.27 17.00 -0.61
CA THR A 68 -11.32 16.13 0.09
C THR A 68 -11.87 14.71 0.19
N ILE A 69 -11.09 13.75 -0.26
CA ILE A 69 -11.38 12.31 -0.16
C ILE A 69 -10.62 11.77 1.05
N ASN A 70 -11.35 11.20 2.01
CA ASN A 70 -10.76 10.53 3.16
C ASN A 70 -10.07 9.22 2.74
N ILE A 71 -9.07 8.81 3.50
CA ILE A 71 -8.43 7.51 3.30
C ILE A 71 -9.44 6.36 3.40
N ASP A 72 -9.37 5.43 2.44
CA ASP A 72 -10.21 4.24 2.40
C ASP A 72 -9.66 3.13 3.33
N ILE A 73 -10.55 2.23 3.75
CA ILE A 73 -10.21 1.08 4.60
C ILE A 73 -9.16 0.17 3.97
N ASN A 74 -9.16 0.01 2.64
CA ASN A 74 -8.17 -0.81 1.96
C ASN A 74 -6.78 -0.15 1.96
N ALA A 75 -6.73 1.18 1.78
CA ALA A 75 -5.48 1.94 1.89
C ALA A 75 -4.95 1.92 3.34
N ILE A 76 -5.83 1.99 4.34
CA ILE A 76 -5.47 1.79 5.75
C ILE A 76 -4.89 0.39 5.97
N ALA A 77 -5.49 -0.66 5.40
CA ALA A 77 -4.98 -2.03 5.55
C ALA A 77 -3.54 -2.18 5.01
N VAL A 78 -3.25 -1.56 3.86
CA VAL A 78 -1.89 -1.50 3.30
C VAL A 78 -0.94 -0.76 4.25
N LEU A 79 -1.34 0.39 4.78
CA LEU A 79 -0.53 1.17 5.73
C LEU A 79 -0.23 0.41 7.02
N LYS A 80 -1.21 -0.32 7.56
CA LYS A 80 -1.03 -1.19 8.73
C LYS A 80 0.02 -2.28 8.46
N LYS A 81 -0.09 -2.98 7.32
CA LYS A 81 0.88 -4.01 6.93
C LYS A 81 2.29 -3.43 6.72
N MET A 82 2.39 -2.21 6.18
CA MET A 82 3.66 -1.50 6.08
C MET A 82 4.31 -1.27 7.46
N TYR A 83 3.51 -0.94 8.48
CA TYR A 83 4.00 -0.85 9.87
C TYR A 83 4.42 -2.21 10.43
N MET A 84 3.65 -3.28 10.19
CA MET A 84 3.99 -4.64 10.65
C MET A 84 5.36 -5.08 10.16
N VAL A 85 5.66 -4.83 8.87
CA VAL A 85 6.99 -5.11 8.29
C VAL A 85 8.09 -4.33 9.02
N HIS A 86 7.88 -3.03 9.28
CA HIS A 86 8.83 -2.19 10.02
C HIS A 86 9.03 -2.67 11.47
N TYR A 87 7.94 -3.09 12.14
CA TYR A 87 7.98 -3.62 13.49
C TYR A 87 8.84 -4.89 13.57
N TYR A 88 8.58 -5.87 12.69
CA TYR A 88 9.38 -7.10 12.67
C TYR A 88 10.83 -6.85 12.25
N ASP A 89 11.11 -5.89 11.35
CA ASP A 89 12.47 -5.49 11.02
C ASP A 89 13.21 -4.94 12.25
N SER A 90 12.55 -4.09 13.03
CA SER A 90 13.09 -3.56 14.28
C SER A 90 13.38 -4.67 15.30
N LYS A 91 12.49 -5.66 15.41
CA LYS A 91 12.72 -6.83 16.28
C LYS A 91 13.91 -7.66 15.83
N VAL A 92 14.05 -7.95 14.54
CA VAL A 92 15.22 -8.65 13.97
C VAL A 92 16.52 -7.92 14.28
N ARG A 93 16.57 -6.60 14.09
CA ARG A 93 17.78 -5.81 14.42
C ARG A 93 18.11 -5.85 15.91
N SER A 94 17.10 -5.77 16.78
CA SER A 94 17.29 -5.83 18.23
C SER A 94 17.81 -7.20 18.70
N THR A 95 17.27 -8.30 18.16
CA THR A 95 17.68 -9.65 18.54
C THR A 95 19.07 -9.97 18.01
N LEU A 96 19.40 -9.55 16.79
CA LEU A 96 20.74 -9.71 16.22
C LEU A 96 21.79 -8.94 17.02
N SER A 97 21.47 -7.72 17.44
CA SER A 97 22.36 -6.91 18.29
C SER A 97 22.54 -7.54 19.67
N ALA A 98 21.50 -8.15 20.24
CA ALA A 98 21.59 -8.84 21.53
C ALA A 98 22.26 -10.23 21.45
N ALA A 99 22.30 -10.83 20.26
CA ALA A 99 22.97 -12.11 20.01
C ALA A 99 24.49 -11.93 19.87
N SER A 100 24.96 -10.79 19.36
CA SER A 100 26.40 -10.51 19.22
C SER A 100 27.11 -10.33 20.58
N THR A 101 26.39 -9.89 21.61
CA THR A 101 26.98 -9.59 22.93
C THR A 101 26.93 -10.75 23.94
N ASP A 102 26.12 -11.80 23.68
CA ASP A 102 25.75 -12.77 24.73
C ASP A 102 25.48 -14.17 24.14
N SER A 103 26.56 -14.87 23.77
CA SER A 103 26.55 -16.12 23.00
C SER A 103 26.80 -17.39 23.84
N VAL A 104 26.27 -17.47 25.06
CA VAL A 104 26.36 -18.71 25.87
C VAL A 104 25.15 -19.60 25.59
N VAL A 105 25.38 -20.74 24.91
CA VAL A 105 24.32 -21.63 24.41
C VAL A 105 23.95 -22.72 25.43
N GLU A 106 24.92 -23.31 26.12
CA GLU A 106 24.67 -24.31 27.16
C GLU A 106 25.88 -24.37 28.11
N LEU A 107 25.62 -24.26 29.41
CA LEU A 107 26.63 -24.51 30.47
C LEU A 107 26.17 -25.73 31.25
N ALA A 108 27.00 -26.78 31.23
CA ALA A 108 26.85 -27.94 32.10
C ALA A 108 27.89 -27.85 33.21
N SER A 109 27.46 -27.74 34.45
CA SER A 109 28.34 -27.80 35.63
C SER A 109 27.64 -28.59 36.73
N ASP A 110 28.35 -29.57 37.28
CA ASP A 110 28.01 -30.34 38.48
C ASP A 110 26.51 -30.74 38.59
N GLY A 111 26.00 -31.45 37.58
CA GLY A 111 24.63 -31.98 37.56
C GLY A 111 23.52 -30.98 37.20
N SER A 112 23.83 -29.69 37.07
CA SER A 112 22.87 -28.64 36.68
C SER A 112 23.05 -28.23 35.22
N ARG A 113 21.95 -28.23 34.46
CA ARG A 113 21.90 -27.77 33.07
C ARG A 113 21.08 -26.50 32.96
N ILE A 114 21.70 -25.41 32.49
CA ILE A 114 20.99 -24.16 32.17
C ILE A 114 20.92 -24.06 30.63
N ARG A 115 19.71 -24.20 30.09
CA ARG A 115 19.44 -23.96 28.66
C ARG A 115 18.94 -22.53 28.49
N LYS A 116 19.75 -21.70 27.82
CA LYS A 116 19.38 -20.33 27.47
C LYS A 116 18.59 -20.34 26.18
N ILE A 117 17.58 -19.47 26.06
CA ILE A 117 16.78 -19.35 24.84
C ILE A 117 17.69 -18.90 23.69
N ASN A 118 17.61 -19.58 22.54
CA ASN A 118 18.44 -19.27 21.39
C ASN A 118 17.94 -18.01 20.67
N LYS A 119 18.60 -16.88 20.92
CA LYS A 119 18.29 -15.58 20.29
C LYS A 119 18.41 -15.62 18.75
N ASN A 120 19.26 -16.47 18.20
CA ASN A 120 19.39 -16.64 16.75
C ASN A 120 18.15 -17.33 16.15
N GLU A 121 17.54 -18.26 16.89
CA GLU A 121 16.31 -18.92 16.46
C GLU A 121 15.13 -17.95 16.47
N GLN A 122 15.02 -17.11 17.50
CA GLN A 122 14.05 -16.02 17.55
C GLN A 122 14.22 -15.04 16.37
N SER A 123 15.47 -14.66 16.05
CA SER A 123 15.76 -13.80 14.89
C SER A 123 15.31 -14.43 13.57
N LYS A 124 15.47 -15.75 13.41
CA LYS A 124 14.99 -16.47 12.21
C LYS A 124 13.46 -16.47 12.13
N THR A 125 12.78 -16.70 13.25
CA THR A 125 11.31 -16.63 13.32
C THR A 125 10.81 -15.24 12.93
N TYR A 126 11.37 -14.17 13.50
CA TYR A 126 10.98 -12.80 13.13
C TYR A 126 11.28 -12.47 11.67
N ALA A 127 12.41 -12.94 11.13
CA ALA A 127 12.72 -12.75 9.71
C ALA A 127 11.72 -13.47 8.80
N SER A 128 11.26 -14.67 9.18
CA SER A 128 10.21 -15.39 8.46
C SER A 128 8.86 -14.66 8.51
N LEU A 129 8.46 -14.18 9.68
CA LEU A 129 7.23 -13.39 9.84
C LEU A 129 7.29 -12.11 9.01
N LYS A 130 8.40 -11.36 9.08
CA LYS A 130 8.62 -10.17 8.24
C LYS A 130 8.41 -10.48 6.75
N LYS A 131 8.93 -11.62 6.27
CA LYS A 131 8.79 -12.03 4.87
C LYS A 131 7.32 -12.28 4.51
N GLN A 132 6.57 -12.98 5.36
CA GLN A 132 5.15 -13.24 5.16
C GLN A 132 4.35 -11.93 5.13
N GLU A 133 4.58 -11.03 6.09
CA GLU A 133 3.93 -9.72 6.12
C GLU A 133 4.26 -8.87 4.89
N TYR A 134 5.48 -8.97 4.37
CA TYR A 134 5.88 -8.27 3.15
C TYR A 134 5.22 -8.85 1.88
N GLU A 135 5.03 -10.16 1.82
CA GLU A 135 4.29 -10.82 0.73
C GLU A 135 2.81 -10.37 0.74
N GLU A 136 2.18 -10.37 1.92
CA GLU A 136 0.81 -9.87 2.10
C GLU A 136 0.68 -8.38 1.78
N LEU A 137 1.66 -7.56 2.17
CA LEU A 137 1.71 -6.14 1.86
C LEU A 137 1.68 -5.91 0.34
N ASN A 138 2.50 -6.64 -0.41
CA ASN A 138 2.53 -6.54 -1.87
C ASN A 138 1.21 -7.01 -2.49
N TYR A 139 0.63 -8.10 -1.97
CA TYR A 139 -0.67 -8.58 -2.42
C TYR A 139 -1.76 -7.52 -2.25
N LEU A 140 -1.88 -6.93 -1.06
CA LEU A 140 -2.87 -5.89 -0.77
C LEU A 140 -2.64 -4.62 -1.58
N ALA A 141 -1.40 -4.17 -1.71
CA ALA A 141 -1.08 -3.00 -2.52
C ALA A 141 -1.47 -3.21 -3.99
N ASN A 142 -1.21 -4.39 -4.54
CA ASN A 142 -1.58 -4.73 -5.91
C ASN A 142 -3.10 -4.89 -6.08
N ALA A 143 -3.78 -5.51 -5.11
CA ALA A 143 -5.23 -5.62 -5.09
C ALA A 143 -5.90 -4.24 -5.04
N TYR A 144 -5.37 -3.31 -4.24
CA TYR A 144 -5.82 -1.93 -4.18
C TYR A 144 -5.69 -1.22 -5.54
N LYS A 145 -4.50 -1.30 -6.15
CA LYS A 145 -4.26 -0.71 -7.48
C LYS A 145 -5.15 -1.32 -8.57
N ALA A 146 -5.41 -2.62 -8.50
CA ALA A 146 -6.31 -3.29 -9.45
C ALA A 146 -7.78 -2.87 -9.26
N GLY A 147 -8.22 -2.64 -8.02
CA GLY A 147 -9.57 -2.17 -7.73
C GLY A 147 -9.84 -0.73 -8.18
N GLU A 148 -8.83 0.14 -8.09
CA GLU A 148 -8.91 1.54 -8.56
C GLU A 148 -8.72 1.65 -10.09
N ALA A 149 -8.28 0.60 -10.77
CA ALA A 149 -8.08 0.61 -12.21
C ALA A 149 -9.42 0.51 -12.96
N VAL A 150 -9.95 1.65 -13.41
CA VAL A 150 -11.12 1.68 -14.32
C VAL A 150 -10.63 1.66 -15.76
N PRO A 151 -11.07 0.71 -16.62
CA PRO A 151 -10.72 0.74 -18.03
C PRO A 151 -11.35 1.97 -18.70
N LEU A 152 -10.53 2.81 -19.33
CA LEU A 152 -11.04 3.87 -20.17
C LEU A 152 -11.68 3.24 -21.41
N GLN A 153 -12.98 3.49 -21.62
CA GLN A 153 -13.64 3.08 -22.84
C GLN A 153 -13.15 3.95 -23.98
N VAL A 154 -12.47 3.36 -24.95
CA VAL A 154 -12.16 4.00 -26.24
C VAL A 154 -13.34 3.71 -27.16
N ALA A 155 -14.43 4.44 -27.01
CA ALA A 155 -15.49 4.45 -28.02
C ALA A 155 -14.95 5.24 -29.22
N GLY A 156 -14.72 4.56 -30.35
CA GLY A 156 -14.27 5.21 -31.58
C GLY A 156 -15.30 6.24 -32.03
N ASN A 157 -14.98 7.52 -31.91
CA ASN A 157 -15.77 8.62 -32.51
C ASN A 157 -15.52 8.73 -34.03
N ASP A 158 -14.99 7.68 -34.65
CA ASP A 158 -14.71 7.58 -36.08
C ASP A 158 -15.87 6.92 -36.82
N THR A 159 -17.08 7.41 -36.58
CA THR A 159 -18.24 7.11 -37.43
C THR A 159 -18.59 8.37 -38.20
N ILE A 160 -17.89 8.58 -39.31
CA ILE A 160 -18.30 9.56 -40.32
C ILE A 160 -19.49 9.00 -41.10
N GLU A 161 -20.59 9.75 -41.14
CA GLU A 161 -21.75 9.39 -41.97
C GLU A 161 -21.33 9.45 -43.44
N GLY A 162 -21.42 8.30 -44.13
CA GLY A 162 -21.12 8.23 -45.56
C GLY A 162 -22.18 8.99 -46.34
N ASP A 163 -21.80 10.10 -46.97
CA ASP A 163 -22.68 10.86 -47.86
C ASP A 163 -22.94 10.07 -49.15
N TYR A 164 -24.03 9.31 -49.16
CA TYR A 164 -24.53 8.66 -50.38
C TYR A 164 -25.23 9.70 -51.23
N ASN A 165 -24.51 10.28 -52.21
CA ASN A 165 -25.11 11.15 -53.21
C ASN A 165 -25.60 10.32 -54.43
N PRO A 166 -26.92 10.07 -54.59
CA PRO A 166 -27.47 9.29 -55.71
C PRO A 166 -27.36 10.00 -57.06
N TYR A 167 -26.94 11.27 -57.11
CA TYR A 167 -26.87 12.10 -58.33
C TYR A 167 -25.45 12.30 -58.87
N ARG A 168 -24.44 11.59 -58.35
CA ARG A 168 -23.12 11.54 -59.00
C ARG A 168 -23.21 10.71 -60.29
N GLY A 169 -23.71 11.34 -61.34
CA GLY A 169 -23.68 10.80 -62.69
C GLY A 169 -22.24 10.45 -63.07
N PHE A 170 -22.04 9.23 -63.55
CA PHE A 170 -20.77 8.80 -64.10
C PHE A 170 -20.41 9.71 -65.28
N ASN A 171 -19.30 10.46 -65.18
CA ASN A 171 -18.74 11.18 -66.33
C ASN A 171 -18.20 10.15 -67.33
N ARG A 172 -19.06 9.71 -68.26
CA ARG A 172 -18.62 8.96 -69.43
C ARG A 172 -18.02 9.96 -70.42
N ILE A 173 -16.72 9.85 -70.68
CA ILE A 173 -16.05 10.62 -71.73
C ILE A 173 -16.63 10.15 -73.07
N ASN A 174 -17.52 10.96 -73.67
CA ASN A 174 -17.94 10.72 -75.04
C ASN A 174 -16.77 11.04 -75.97
N LYS A 175 -16.11 9.99 -76.48
CA LYS A 175 -15.09 10.10 -77.51
C LYS A 175 -15.77 10.45 -78.83
N VAL A 176 -15.81 11.75 -79.15
CA VAL A 176 -16.24 12.23 -80.47
C VAL A 176 -15.15 11.85 -81.46
N TYR A 177 -15.48 10.97 -82.41
CA TYR A 177 -14.63 10.75 -83.58
C TYR A 177 -14.93 11.87 -84.57
N SER A 178 -13.93 12.72 -84.84
CA SER A 178 -13.95 13.59 -86.02
C SER A 178 -13.86 12.72 -87.25
N THR A 179 -14.79 12.91 -88.19
CA THR A 179 -14.72 12.40 -89.57
C THR A 179 -13.43 12.77 -90.26
#